data_AF-A0A2C9K0Z3-F1
#
_entry.id   AF-A0A2C9K0Z3-F1
#
_cell.length_a   1.000
_cell.length_b   1.000
_cell.length_c   1.000
_cell.angle_alpha   90.00
_cell.angle_beta   90.00
_cell.angle_gamma   90.00
#
_symmetry.space_group_name_H-M   'P 1'
#
loop_
_entity.id
_entity.type
_entity.pdbx_description
1 polymer ?
#
loop_
_entity_poly.entity_id
_entity_poly.type
_entity_poly.pdbx_seq_one_letter_code
_entity_poly.pdbx_strand_id
1 'polypeptide(L)'
;MTIIYQNRVATTSLGGFLKLLKTWRGSVYKLMYKELIIFCVLYLFISLIYRLALPEEHKRVFEKIAIELRAASNIIPLSFILGFYVSFIVERWWTQFINVPWPDRTLFVMAAYLHGTDERSRMMRRAVARYVMFALILICRNVSVSVMKRFPTLDHIVTAGFVTKEEIEMYEKVKCRYIKFWVPMVWANQVLVTARREGRIQTDFGLRMIIEYLADIRDKCSIMFVYDWITVPLVYTQ
;
A
#
# COMPACT_ATOMS: atom_id res chain seq x y z
N MET A 1 8.08 3.14 4.11
CA MET A 1 8.50 2.85 5.50
C MET A 1 7.54 3.58 6.42
N THR A 2 6.79 2.87 7.26
CA THR A 2 5.84 3.46 8.21
C THR A 2 6.58 3.98 9.43
N ILE A 3 6.21 5.15 9.95
CA ILE A 3 6.82 5.76 11.13
C ILE A 3 5.80 5.79 12.26
N ILE A 4 6.06 5.04 13.32
CA ILE A 4 5.18 4.96 14.49
C ILE A 4 5.66 5.98 15.52
N TYR A 5 4.83 6.97 15.83
CA TYR A 5 5.14 8.01 16.82
C TYR A 5 4.05 8.18 17.90
N GLN A 6 3.06 7.28 17.93
CA GLN A 6 1.87 7.39 18.79
C GLN A 6 2.23 7.54 20.28
N ASN A 7 3.23 6.80 20.78
CA ASN A 7 3.67 6.93 22.17
C ASN A 7 4.26 8.32 22.50
N ARG A 8 4.85 9.02 21.52
CA ARG A 8 5.44 10.36 21.73
C ARG A 8 4.40 11.46 21.91
N VAL A 9 3.17 11.21 21.48
CA VAL A 9 2.03 12.12 21.56
C VAL A 9 0.90 11.57 22.44
N ALA A 10 1.19 10.56 23.25
CA ALA A 10 0.19 9.95 24.13
C ALA A 10 -0.29 10.91 25.23
N THR A 11 0.54 11.88 25.62
CA THR A 11 0.21 12.90 26.64
C THR A 11 0.26 14.30 26.06
N THR A 12 -0.69 15.15 26.48
CA THR A 12 -0.80 16.57 26.13
C THR A 12 0.18 17.41 26.93
N SER A 13 1.48 17.23 26.69
CA SER A 13 2.51 18.11 27.26
C SER A 13 2.73 19.37 26.41
N LEU A 14 3.09 20.49 27.04
CA LEU A 14 3.31 21.78 26.37
C LEU A 14 4.35 21.71 25.23
N GLY A 15 5.31 20.77 25.32
CA GLY A 15 6.31 20.51 24.28
C GLY A 15 6.04 19.27 23.41
N GLY A 16 4.84 18.68 23.46
CA GLY A 16 4.53 17.42 22.78
C GLY A 16 4.78 17.46 21.27
N PHE A 17 4.19 18.45 20.57
CA PHE A 17 4.39 18.61 19.13
C PHE A 17 5.74 19.22 18.75
N LEU A 18 6.33 20.07 19.60
CA LEU A 18 7.69 20.59 19.37
C LEU A 18 8.73 19.47 19.31
N LYS A 19 8.54 18.39 20.06
CA LYS A 19 9.40 17.19 19.97
C LYS A 19 9.31 16.52 18.60
N LEU A 20 8.18 16.60 17.89
CA LEU A 20 8.03 16.01 16.56
C LEU A 20 8.83 16.78 15.51
N LEU A 21 8.93 18.11 15.62
CA LEU A 21 9.73 18.94 14.71
C LEU A 21 11.22 18.58 14.71
N LYS A 22 11.74 17.99 15.80
CA LYS A 22 13.14 17.52 15.85
C LYS A 22 13.36 16.17 15.15
N THR A 23 12.31 15.54 14.63
CA THR A 23 12.42 14.22 14.00
C THR A 23 12.87 14.34 12.55
N TRP A 24 13.86 13.53 12.15
CA TRP A 24 14.34 13.49 10.76
C TRP A 24 13.69 12.38 9.90
N ARG A 25 13.48 11.20 10.48
CA ARG A 25 12.92 10.06 9.73
C ARG A 25 11.45 10.30 9.45
N GLY A 26 11.09 10.40 8.16
CA GLY A 26 9.72 10.61 7.70
C GLY A 26 9.17 12.01 7.98
N SER A 27 10.04 13.00 8.23
CA SER A 27 9.62 14.39 8.41
C SER A 27 9.59 15.17 7.10
N VAL A 28 8.89 16.31 7.14
CA VAL A 28 8.82 17.26 6.02
C VAL A 28 10.19 17.74 5.57
N TYR A 29 11.14 17.91 6.52
CA TYR A 29 12.51 18.34 6.20
C TYR A 29 13.21 17.33 5.28
N LYS A 30 13.11 16.03 5.60
CA LYS A 30 13.71 14.99 4.78
C LYS A 30 13.07 14.89 3.39
N LEU A 31 11.79 15.25 3.27
CA LEU A 31 11.07 15.23 2.01
C LEU A 31 11.39 16.45 1.12
N MET A 32 11.55 17.64 1.72
CA MET A 32 11.61 18.92 0.99
C MET A 32 13.00 19.58 0.96
N TYR A 33 14.03 19.05 1.63
CA TYR A 33 15.32 19.76 1.73
C TYR A 33 15.96 20.02 0.37
N LYS A 34 15.80 19.14 -0.62
CA LYS A 34 16.40 19.32 -1.95
C LYS A 34 15.72 20.46 -2.70
N GLU A 35 14.40 20.46 -2.69
CA GLU A 35 13.54 21.47 -3.29
C GLU A 35 13.79 22.84 -2.62
N LEU A 36 13.93 22.86 -1.29
CA LEU A 36 14.25 24.07 -0.54
C LEU A 36 15.64 24.61 -0.91
N ILE A 37 16.65 23.76 -1.04
CA ILE A 37 17.99 24.18 -1.48
C ILE A 37 17.93 24.78 -2.88
N ILE A 38 17.25 24.12 -3.83
CA ILE A 38 17.09 24.62 -5.20
C ILE A 38 16.39 25.99 -5.18
N PHE A 39 15.30 26.11 -4.42
CA PHE A 39 14.58 27.38 -4.27
C PHE A 39 15.47 28.48 -3.70
N CYS A 40 16.20 28.22 -2.62
CA CYS A 40 17.11 29.19 -2.00
C CYS A 40 18.23 29.60 -2.96
N VAL A 41 18.81 28.67 -3.71
CA VAL A 41 19.86 28.97 -4.70
C VAL A 41 19.32 29.86 -5.82
N LEU A 42 18.16 29.52 -6.39
CA LEU A 42 17.54 30.34 -7.44
C LEU A 42 17.15 31.73 -6.93
N TYR A 43 16.58 31.81 -5.73
CA TYR A 43 16.23 33.08 -5.11
C TYR A 43 17.46 33.95 -4.86
N LEU A 44 18.52 33.38 -4.29
CA LEU A 44 19.79 34.09 -4.05
C LEU A 44 20.43 34.51 -5.37
N PHE A 45 20.43 33.65 -6.39
CA PHE A 45 20.94 33.97 -7.71
C PHE A 45 20.22 35.18 -8.33
N ILE A 46 18.88 35.19 -8.33
CA ILE A 46 18.08 36.33 -8.81
C ILE A 46 18.37 37.58 -7.97
N SER A 47 18.45 37.45 -6.64
CA SER A 47 18.74 38.56 -5.73
C SER A 47 20.13 39.16 -5.97
N LEU A 48 21.14 38.34 -6.24
CA LEU A 48 22.49 38.79 -6.57
C LEU A 48 22.54 39.48 -7.93
N ILE A 49 21.86 38.94 -8.95
CA ILE A 49 21.73 39.59 -10.26
C ILE A 49 21.10 40.97 -10.10
N TYR A 50 19.98 41.06 -9.36
CA TYR A 50 19.29 42.32 -9.10
C TYR A 50 20.20 43.34 -8.38
N ARG A 51 20.95 42.93 -7.36
CA ARG A 51 21.76 43.83 -6.54
C ARG A 51 23.08 44.25 -7.19
N LEU A 52 23.76 43.31 -7.85
CA LEU A 52 25.16 43.47 -8.27
C LEU A 52 25.34 43.63 -9.78
N ALA A 53 24.43 43.08 -10.60
CA ALA A 53 24.60 43.03 -12.05
C ALA A 53 23.66 43.98 -12.81
N LEU A 54 22.44 44.22 -12.29
CA LEU A 54 21.46 45.04 -12.99
C LEU A 54 21.76 46.54 -12.91
N PRO A 55 21.79 47.27 -14.05
CA PRO A 55 21.77 48.73 -14.08
C PRO A 55 20.48 49.33 -13.52
N GLU A 56 20.53 50.57 -13.03
CA GLU A 56 19.40 51.25 -12.38
C GLU A 56 18.13 51.33 -13.24
N GLU A 57 18.26 51.49 -14.55
CA GLU A 57 17.11 51.50 -15.47
C GLU A 57 16.37 50.15 -15.48
N HIS A 58 17.12 49.04 -15.49
CA HIS A 58 16.55 47.69 -15.50
C HIS A 58 16.02 47.28 -14.13
N LYS A 59 16.58 47.80 -13.02
CA LYS A 59 16.06 47.54 -11.67
C LYS A 59 14.61 48.00 -11.53
N ARG A 60 14.30 49.21 -12.03
CA ARG A 60 12.93 49.75 -12.03
C ARG A 60 11.95 48.86 -12.80
N VAL A 61 12.40 48.24 -13.90
CA VAL A 61 11.57 47.28 -14.66
C VAL A 61 11.38 46.00 -13.86
N PHE A 62 12.44 45.45 -13.26
CA PHE A 62 12.37 44.26 -12.42
C PHE A 62 11.41 44.45 -11.23
N GLU A 63 11.49 45.59 -10.54
CA GLU A 63 10.60 45.92 -9.42
C GLU A 63 9.13 45.94 -9.85
N LYS A 64 8.82 46.55 -11.00
CA LYS A 64 7.46 46.52 -11.57
C LYS A 64 7.00 45.09 -11.84
N ILE A 65 7.82 44.26 -12.47
CA ILE A 65 7.50 42.84 -12.71
C ILE A 65 7.26 42.10 -11.41
N ALA A 66 8.08 42.32 -10.38
CA ALA A 66 7.94 41.66 -9.09
C ALA A 66 6.62 42.04 -8.38
N ILE A 67 6.19 43.30 -8.50
CA ILE A 67 4.90 43.77 -7.97
C ILE A 67 3.74 43.09 -8.70
N GLU A 68 3.77 43.04 -10.03
CA GLU A 68 2.74 42.36 -10.84
C GLU A 68 2.64 40.87 -10.51
N LEU A 69 3.78 40.18 -10.41
CA LEU A 69 3.82 38.76 -10.04
C LEU A 69 3.28 38.50 -8.63
N ARG A 70 3.57 39.40 -7.68
CA ARG A 70 3.02 39.33 -6.32
C ARG A 70 1.50 39.49 -6.30
N ALA A 71 0.96 40.41 -7.11
CA ALA A 71 -0.47 40.59 -7.25
C ALA A 71 -1.13 39.33 -7.83
N ALA A 72 -0.53 38.74 -8.88
CA ALA A 72 -1.03 37.51 -9.50
C ALA A 72 -1.00 36.30 -8.56
N SER A 73 0.03 36.18 -7.70
CA SER A 73 0.17 35.06 -6.77
C SER A 73 -0.99 34.94 -5.76
N ASN A 74 -1.70 36.03 -5.48
CA ASN A 74 -2.82 36.03 -4.53
C ASN A 74 -4.15 35.62 -5.16
N ILE A 75 -4.22 35.47 -6.49
CA ILE A 75 -5.46 35.17 -7.22
C ILE A 75 -5.84 33.68 -7.10
N ILE A 76 -4.85 32.79 -6.98
CA ILE A 76 -5.10 31.34 -6.97
C ILE A 76 -5.24 30.86 -5.52
N PRO A 77 -6.40 30.30 -5.11
CA PRO A 77 -6.59 29.75 -3.76
C PRO A 77 -5.93 28.37 -3.64
N LEU A 78 -4.59 28.33 -3.70
CA LEU A 78 -3.81 27.10 -3.64
C LEU A 78 -4.12 26.26 -2.40
N SER A 79 -4.33 26.91 -1.25
CA SER A 79 -4.69 26.25 0.01
C SER A 79 -6.01 25.46 -0.09
N PHE A 80 -6.98 25.97 -0.83
CA PHE A 80 -8.27 25.31 -1.02
C PHE A 80 -8.08 24.04 -1.86
N ILE A 81 -7.47 24.17 -3.03
CA ILE A 81 -7.23 23.04 -3.97
C ILE A 81 -6.37 21.96 -3.29
N LEU A 82 -5.30 22.37 -2.61
CA LEU A 82 -4.43 21.47 -1.86
C LEU A 82 -5.19 20.75 -0.75
N GLY A 83 -6.10 21.44 -0.05
CA GLY A 83 -6.93 20.85 0.99
C GLY A 83 -7.82 19.70 0.48
N PHE A 84 -8.51 19.88 -0.66
CA PHE A 84 -9.33 18.82 -1.25
C PHE A 84 -8.48 17.67 -1.76
N TYR A 85 -7.41 17.98 -2.49
CA TYR A 85 -6.53 16.95 -3.05
C TYR A 85 -5.89 16.11 -1.95
N VAL A 86 -5.32 16.73 -0.91
CA VAL A 86 -4.70 16.01 0.20
C VAL A 86 -5.72 15.18 0.97
N SER A 87 -6.93 15.70 1.21
CA SER A 87 -7.99 14.95 1.89
C SER A 87 -8.37 13.68 1.12
N PHE A 88 -8.54 13.79 -0.20
CA PHE A 88 -8.81 12.65 -1.08
C PHE A 88 -7.67 11.62 -1.08
N ILE A 89 -6.41 12.06 -1.11
CA ILE A 89 -5.25 11.16 -1.05
C ILE A 89 -5.19 10.42 0.30
N VAL A 90 -5.43 11.11 1.41
CA VAL A 90 -5.43 10.51 2.76
C VAL A 90 -6.55 9.48 2.89
N GLU A 91 -7.74 9.76 2.38
CA GLU A 91 -8.87 8.82 2.37
C GLU A 91 -8.55 7.55 1.57
N ARG A 92 -7.98 7.71 0.37
CA ARG A 92 -7.54 6.57 -0.46
C ARG A 92 -6.43 5.77 0.21
N TRP A 93 -5.47 6.43 0.86
CA TRP A 93 -4.40 5.77 1.58
C TRP A 93 -4.95 4.93 2.75
N TRP A 94 -5.88 5.50 3.53
CA TRP A 94 -6.50 4.79 4.63
C TRP A 94 -7.34 3.60 4.15
N THR A 95 -8.11 3.79 3.09
CA THR A 95 -8.93 2.72 2.49
C THR A 95 -8.06 1.58 1.98
N GLN A 96 -6.90 1.86 1.36
CA GLN A 96 -5.95 0.81 0.99
C GLN A 96 -5.40 0.07 2.20
N PHE A 97 -5.06 0.79 3.29
CA PHE A 97 -4.51 0.20 4.50
C PHE A 97 -5.49 -0.76 5.19
N ILE A 98 -6.76 -0.35 5.38
CA ILE A 98 -7.77 -1.20 6.05
C ILE A 98 -8.18 -2.40 5.20
N ASN A 99 -7.98 -2.33 3.88
CA ASN A 99 -8.23 -3.42 2.94
C ASN A 99 -7.02 -4.32 2.70
N VAL A 100 -5.92 -4.14 3.43
CA VAL A 100 -4.84 -5.15 3.42
C VAL A 100 -5.42 -6.46 3.96
N PRO A 101 -5.41 -7.55 3.17
CA PRO A 101 -6.00 -8.82 3.56
C PRO A 101 -5.13 -9.52 4.61
N TRP A 102 -5.75 -9.96 5.70
CA TRP A 102 -5.12 -10.71 6.78
C TRP A 102 -5.65 -12.14 6.80
N PRO A 103 -4.78 -13.17 6.83
CA PRO A 103 -5.21 -14.56 6.86
C PRO A 103 -5.79 -14.98 8.23
N ASP A 104 -5.50 -14.23 9.29
CA ASP A 104 -5.73 -14.56 10.69
C ASP A 104 -7.14 -15.06 10.97
N ARG A 105 -8.16 -14.31 10.52
CA ARG A 105 -9.57 -14.67 10.75
C ARG A 105 -9.95 -15.99 10.08
N THR A 106 -9.55 -16.17 8.81
CA THR A 106 -9.82 -17.39 8.05
C THR A 106 -9.12 -18.60 8.66
N LEU A 107 -7.84 -18.45 9.07
CA LEU A 107 -7.08 -19.53 9.68
C LEU A 107 -7.58 -19.89 11.09
N PHE A 108 -7.97 -18.89 11.87
CA PHE A 108 -8.57 -19.08 13.19
C PHE A 108 -9.86 -19.91 13.10
N VAL A 109 -10.77 -19.51 12.20
CA VAL A 109 -12.05 -20.21 12.01
C VAL A 109 -11.85 -21.58 11.38
N MET A 110 -10.92 -21.72 10.42
CA MET A 110 -10.56 -23.02 9.86
C MET A 110 -10.04 -23.97 10.93
N ALA A 111 -9.19 -23.50 11.86
CA ALA A 111 -8.69 -24.33 12.94
C ALA A 111 -9.80 -24.80 13.90
N ALA A 112 -10.87 -24.00 14.04
CA ALA A 112 -12.02 -24.34 14.87
C ALA A 112 -12.94 -25.40 14.25
N TYR A 113 -13.03 -25.51 12.92
CA TYR A 113 -13.95 -26.43 12.24
C TYR A 113 -13.30 -27.59 11.49
N LEU A 114 -12.02 -27.48 11.12
CA LEU A 114 -11.28 -28.55 10.45
C LEU A 114 -10.51 -29.37 11.50
N HIS A 115 -11.20 -30.36 12.05
CA HIS A 115 -10.72 -31.20 13.14
C HIS A 115 -9.81 -32.34 12.67
N GLY A 116 -9.16 -33.00 13.63
CA GLY A 116 -8.29 -34.16 13.40
C GLY A 116 -6.81 -33.85 13.67
N THR A 117 -6.19 -34.73 14.44
CA THR A 117 -4.76 -34.74 14.77
C THR A 117 -3.96 -35.62 13.82
N ASP A 118 -4.64 -36.37 12.95
CA ASP A 118 -4.04 -37.18 11.91
C ASP A 118 -3.28 -36.32 10.90
N GLU A 119 -2.33 -36.97 10.22
CA GLU A 119 -1.49 -36.32 9.24
C GLU A 119 -2.32 -35.68 8.12
N ARG A 120 -3.41 -36.32 7.68
CA ARG A 120 -4.25 -35.79 6.58
C ARG A 120 -4.93 -34.49 6.97
N SER A 121 -5.58 -34.41 8.13
CA SER A 121 -6.18 -33.16 8.62
C SER A 121 -5.12 -32.07 8.86
N ARG A 122 -3.95 -32.42 9.39
CA ARG A 122 -2.83 -31.48 9.54
C ARG A 122 -2.38 -30.94 8.19
N MET A 123 -2.24 -31.79 7.18
CA MET A 123 -1.83 -31.40 5.83
C MET A 123 -2.89 -30.53 5.15
N MET A 124 -4.19 -30.78 5.34
CA MET A 124 -5.26 -29.92 4.83
C MET A 124 -5.20 -28.51 5.42
N ARG A 125 -5.05 -28.37 6.75
CA ARG A 125 -4.89 -27.04 7.39
C ARG A 125 -3.68 -26.28 6.84
N ARG A 126 -2.54 -26.97 6.69
CA ARG A 126 -1.31 -26.38 6.14
C ARG A 126 -1.47 -26.00 4.67
N ALA A 127 -2.15 -26.81 3.87
CA ALA A 127 -2.39 -26.52 2.46
C ALA A 127 -3.26 -25.27 2.29
N VAL A 128 -4.39 -25.16 3.02
CA VAL A 128 -5.22 -23.95 3.00
C VAL A 128 -4.41 -22.72 3.41
N ALA A 129 -3.64 -22.80 4.50
CA ALA A 129 -2.80 -21.70 4.95
C ALA A 129 -1.76 -21.27 3.90
N ARG A 130 -1.04 -22.22 3.30
CA ARG A 130 -0.07 -21.92 2.22
C ARG A 130 -0.74 -21.30 1.01
N TYR A 131 -1.88 -21.82 0.58
CA TYR A 131 -2.58 -21.29 -0.59
C TYR A 131 -3.09 -19.87 -0.37
N VAL A 132 -3.63 -19.57 0.82
CA VAL A 132 -3.97 -18.19 1.19
C VAL A 132 -2.72 -17.31 1.14
N MET A 133 -1.63 -17.72 1.78
CA MET A 133 -0.37 -16.95 1.77
C MET A 133 0.20 -16.77 0.36
N PHE A 134 0.11 -17.79 -0.49
CA PHE A 134 0.57 -17.70 -1.87
C PHE A 134 -0.26 -16.66 -2.66
N ALA A 135 -1.59 -16.67 -2.52
CA ALA A 135 -2.44 -15.64 -3.11
C ALA A 135 -2.07 -14.23 -2.61
N LEU A 136 -1.83 -14.08 -1.30
CA LEU A 136 -1.41 -12.81 -0.70
C LEU A 136 -0.06 -12.33 -1.25
N ILE A 137 0.92 -13.23 -1.41
CA ILE A 137 2.22 -12.88 -1.99
C ILE A 137 2.05 -12.45 -3.45
N LEU A 138 1.21 -13.15 -4.22
CA LEU A 138 0.95 -12.80 -5.63
C LEU A 138 0.35 -11.40 -5.78
N ILE A 139 -0.65 -11.03 -4.98
CA ILE A 139 -1.22 -9.68 -5.06
C ILE A 139 -0.23 -8.63 -4.53
N CYS A 140 0.37 -8.88 -3.37
CA CYS A 140 1.29 -7.92 -2.74
C CYS A 140 2.53 -7.65 -3.58
N ARG A 141 3.09 -8.66 -4.28
CA ARG A 141 4.24 -8.44 -5.17
C ARG A 141 3.91 -7.59 -6.39
N ASN A 142 2.64 -7.56 -6.83
CA ASN A 142 2.24 -6.70 -7.96
C ASN A 142 2.09 -5.24 -7.53
N VAL A 143 1.51 -4.99 -6.36
CA VAL A 143 1.19 -3.62 -5.90
C VAL A 143 2.27 -3.00 -5.00
N SER A 144 3.22 -3.78 -4.49
CA SER A 144 4.27 -3.31 -3.59
C SER A 144 5.66 -3.62 -4.11
N VAL A 145 6.41 -2.56 -4.43
CA VAL A 145 7.83 -2.64 -4.82
C VAL A 145 8.68 -3.36 -3.76
N SER A 146 8.35 -3.20 -2.47
CA SER A 146 9.10 -3.86 -1.39
C SER A 146 8.90 -5.38 -1.41
N VAL A 147 7.69 -5.84 -1.73
CA VAL A 147 7.38 -7.27 -1.85
C VAL A 147 7.90 -7.82 -3.18
N MET A 148 7.82 -7.05 -4.27
CA MET A 148 8.43 -7.41 -5.56
C MET A 148 9.93 -7.65 -5.43
N LYS A 149 10.65 -6.80 -4.69
CA LYS A 149 12.09 -6.99 -4.43
C LYS A 149 12.40 -8.26 -3.63
N ARG A 150 11.49 -8.67 -2.73
CA ARG A 150 11.63 -9.90 -1.93
C ARG A 150 11.27 -11.15 -2.75
N PHE A 151 10.29 -11.06 -3.64
CA PHE A 151 9.83 -12.16 -4.49
C PHE A 151 9.77 -11.76 -5.98
N PRO A 152 10.94 -11.57 -6.65
CA PRO A 152 10.98 -11.13 -8.04
C PRO A 152 10.48 -12.17 -9.04
N THR A 153 10.62 -13.46 -8.73
CA THR A 153 10.16 -14.57 -9.59
C THR A 153 9.36 -15.59 -8.77
N LEU A 154 8.63 -16.48 -9.45
CA LEU A 154 7.90 -17.59 -8.80
C LEU A 154 8.86 -18.54 -8.07
N ASP A 155 10.08 -18.74 -8.58
CA ASP A 155 11.11 -19.57 -7.92
C ASP A 155 11.51 -19.06 -6.53
N HIS A 156 11.49 -17.74 -6.32
CA HIS A 156 11.75 -17.16 -4.99
C HIS A 156 10.64 -17.54 -4.00
N ILE A 157 9.40 -17.69 -4.48
CA ILE A 157 8.25 -18.11 -3.66
C ILE A 157 8.35 -19.60 -3.34
N VAL A 158 8.78 -20.42 -4.30
CA VAL A 158 9.06 -21.85 -4.13
C VAL A 158 10.17 -22.06 -3.09
N THR A 159 11.30 -21.37 -3.28
CA THR A 159 12.47 -21.48 -2.38
C THR A 159 12.14 -21.03 -0.96
N ALA A 160 11.24 -20.04 -0.81
CA ALA A 160 10.74 -19.61 0.50
C ALA A 160 9.72 -20.57 1.14
N GLY A 161 9.31 -21.65 0.45
CA GLY A 161 8.45 -22.69 0.98
C GLY A 161 6.94 -22.38 0.99
N PHE A 162 6.51 -21.33 0.29
CA PHE A 162 5.08 -20.96 0.22
C PHE A 162 4.30 -21.82 -0.80
N VAL A 163 4.97 -22.34 -1.83
CA VAL A 163 4.39 -23.09 -2.94
C VAL A 163 5.37 -24.17 -3.41
N THR A 164 4.91 -25.32 -3.91
CA THR A 164 5.77 -26.36 -4.48
C THR A 164 6.02 -26.13 -5.98
N LYS A 165 6.97 -26.85 -6.57
CA LYS A 165 7.24 -26.74 -8.02
C LYS A 165 6.06 -27.23 -8.85
N GLU A 166 5.45 -28.32 -8.44
CA GLU A 166 4.28 -28.92 -9.10
C GLU A 166 3.09 -27.95 -9.08
N GLU A 167 2.90 -27.25 -7.96
CA GLU A 167 1.88 -26.21 -7.82
C GLU A 167 2.16 -25.02 -8.74
N ILE A 168 3.43 -24.62 -8.93
CA ILE A 168 3.78 -23.59 -9.92
C ILE A 168 3.47 -24.05 -11.34
N GLU A 169 3.80 -25.28 -11.71
CA GLU A 169 3.46 -25.80 -13.04
C GLU A 169 1.94 -25.79 -13.27
N MET A 170 1.14 -26.17 -12.25
CA MET A 170 -0.32 -26.07 -12.30
C MET A 170 -0.79 -24.62 -12.42
N TYR A 171 -0.17 -23.69 -11.67
CA TYR A 171 -0.47 -22.27 -11.73
C TYR A 171 -0.22 -21.70 -13.13
N GLU A 172 0.90 -22.06 -13.76
CA GLU A 172 1.30 -21.57 -15.08
C GLU A 172 0.38 -22.08 -16.19
N LYS A 173 -0.08 -23.34 -16.11
CA LYS A 173 -1.03 -23.94 -17.07
C LYS A 173 -2.37 -23.19 -17.15
N VAL A 174 -2.78 -22.47 -16.10
CA VAL A 174 -3.99 -21.65 -16.13
C VAL A 174 -3.81 -20.48 -17.10
N LYS A 175 -4.50 -20.52 -18.24
CA LYS A 175 -4.47 -19.45 -19.24
C LYS A 175 -5.24 -18.21 -18.73
N CYS A 176 -4.52 -17.15 -18.40
CA CYS A 176 -5.08 -15.84 -18.08
C CYS A 176 -4.08 -14.76 -18.47
N ARG A 177 -4.55 -13.65 -19.04
CA ARG A 177 -3.70 -12.49 -19.38
C ARG A 177 -3.36 -11.64 -18.16
N TYR A 178 -4.23 -11.66 -17.16
CA TYR A 178 -4.10 -10.85 -15.95
C TYR A 178 -3.50 -11.65 -14.80
N ILE A 179 -3.12 -10.95 -13.73
CA ILE A 179 -2.67 -11.56 -12.49
C ILE A 179 -3.66 -12.62 -11.99
N LYS A 180 -3.13 -13.80 -11.67
CA LYS A 180 -3.91 -14.97 -11.24
C LYS A 180 -3.90 -15.19 -9.72
N PHE A 181 -3.95 -14.13 -8.91
CA PHE A 181 -3.92 -14.25 -7.43
C PHE A 181 -5.10 -15.06 -6.87
N TRP A 182 -6.20 -15.17 -7.64
CA TRP A 182 -7.38 -15.95 -7.28
C TRP A 182 -7.19 -17.46 -7.43
N VAL A 183 -6.19 -17.93 -8.20
CA VAL A 183 -5.99 -19.37 -8.46
C VAL A 183 -5.72 -20.14 -7.15
N PRO A 184 -4.79 -19.72 -6.28
CA PRO A 184 -4.58 -20.40 -5.00
C PRO A 184 -5.80 -20.33 -4.07
N MET A 185 -6.64 -19.29 -4.15
CA MET A 185 -7.88 -19.21 -3.37
C MET A 185 -8.89 -20.29 -3.79
N VAL A 186 -8.95 -20.59 -5.10
CA VAL A 186 -9.76 -21.71 -5.61
C VAL A 186 -9.23 -23.05 -5.09
N TRP A 187 -7.90 -23.23 -5.04
CA TRP A 187 -7.30 -24.43 -4.47
C TRP A 187 -7.59 -24.57 -2.97
N ALA A 188 -7.55 -23.48 -2.21
CA ALA A 188 -7.95 -23.46 -0.80
C ALA A 188 -9.42 -23.88 -0.63
N ASN A 189 -10.34 -23.35 -1.44
CA ASN A 189 -11.74 -23.79 -1.45
C ASN A 189 -11.86 -25.29 -1.73
N GLN A 190 -11.12 -25.82 -2.70
CA GLN A 190 -11.17 -27.24 -3.04
C GLN A 190 -10.70 -28.15 -1.90
N VAL A 191 -9.69 -27.72 -1.13
CA VAL A 191 -9.25 -28.44 0.07
C VAL A 191 -10.34 -28.43 1.14
N LEU A 192 -11.01 -27.31 1.36
CA LEU A 192 -12.09 -27.20 2.34
C LEU A 192 -13.31 -28.05 1.96
N VAL A 193 -13.70 -28.05 0.69
CA VAL A 193 -14.78 -28.91 0.18
C VAL A 193 -14.42 -30.38 0.35
N THR A 194 -13.18 -30.76 0.03
CA THR A 194 -12.68 -32.12 0.25
C THR A 194 -12.70 -32.50 1.73
N ALA A 195 -12.27 -31.60 2.62
CA ALA A 195 -12.31 -31.83 4.06
C ALA A 195 -13.74 -32.07 4.58
N ARG A 196 -14.74 -31.36 4.01
CA ARG A 196 -16.16 -31.60 4.31
C ARG A 196 -16.65 -32.95 3.81
N ARG A 197 -16.30 -33.33 2.57
CA ARG A 197 -16.66 -34.64 1.98
C ARG A 197 -16.07 -35.80 2.77
N GLU A 198 -14.88 -35.61 3.34
CA GLU A 198 -14.21 -36.59 4.18
C GLU A 198 -14.65 -36.56 5.66
N GLY A 199 -15.65 -35.75 6.01
CA GLY A 199 -16.18 -35.65 7.38
C GLY A 199 -15.26 -34.97 8.39
N ARG A 200 -14.15 -34.34 7.96
CA ARG A 200 -13.21 -33.60 8.81
C ARG A 200 -13.76 -32.24 9.23
N ILE A 201 -14.60 -31.66 8.38
CA ILE A 201 -15.51 -30.57 8.75
C ILE A 201 -16.89 -31.21 8.93
N GLN A 202 -17.42 -31.16 10.16
CA GLN A 202 -18.63 -31.92 10.51
C GLN A 202 -19.92 -31.27 10.00
N THR A 203 -19.95 -29.94 9.96
CA THR A 203 -21.17 -29.17 9.66
C THR A 203 -21.01 -28.33 8.40
N ASP A 204 -22.09 -28.20 7.63
CA ASP A 204 -22.13 -27.29 6.47
C ASP A 204 -22.00 -25.83 6.91
N PHE A 205 -22.48 -25.51 8.11
CA PHE A 205 -22.27 -24.20 8.74
C PHE A 205 -20.80 -23.88 8.93
N GLY A 206 -20.00 -24.83 9.43
CA GLY A 206 -18.55 -24.65 9.60
C GLY A 206 -17.85 -24.41 8.27
N LEU A 207 -18.19 -25.21 7.24
CA LEU A 207 -17.65 -25.01 5.89
C LEU A 207 -18.02 -23.62 5.34
N ARG A 208 -19.29 -23.23 5.43
CA ARG A 208 -19.79 -21.93 4.98
C ARG A 208 -19.04 -20.78 5.65
N MET A 209 -18.87 -20.81 6.97
CA MET A 209 -18.14 -19.77 7.69
C MET A 209 -16.71 -19.62 7.20
N ILE A 210 -15.98 -20.72 6.99
CA ILE A 210 -14.60 -20.65 6.48
C ILE A 210 -14.57 -20.05 5.06
N ILE A 211 -15.48 -20.49 4.18
CA ILE A 211 -15.56 -20.01 2.80
C ILE A 211 -15.91 -18.52 2.75
N GLU A 212 -16.84 -18.05 3.59
CA GLU A 212 -17.20 -16.63 3.69
C GLU A 212 -15.98 -15.78 4.08
N TYR A 213 -15.16 -16.23 5.04
CA TYR A 213 -13.93 -15.51 5.39
C TYR A 213 -12.85 -15.59 4.31
N LEU A 214 -12.76 -16.69 3.59
CA LEU A 214 -11.86 -16.79 2.44
C LEU A 214 -12.30 -15.86 1.29
N ALA A 215 -13.61 -15.70 1.08
CA ALA A 215 -14.18 -14.76 0.11
C ALA A 215 -13.88 -13.30 0.50
N ASP A 216 -13.98 -12.93 1.77
CA ASP A 216 -13.58 -11.59 2.26
C ASP A 216 -12.10 -11.27 1.96
N ILE A 217 -11.19 -12.23 2.15
CA ILE A 217 -9.78 -12.08 1.74
C ILE A 217 -9.66 -11.83 0.24
N ARG A 218 -10.41 -12.58 -0.58
CA ARG A 218 -10.41 -12.41 -2.03
C ARG A 218 -10.89 -11.02 -2.43
N ASP A 219 -11.94 -10.53 -1.81
CA ASP A 219 -12.53 -9.23 -2.13
C ASP A 219 -11.56 -8.11 -1.77
N LYS A 220 -10.90 -8.20 -0.61
CA LYS A 220 -9.80 -7.31 -0.21
C LYS A 220 -8.62 -7.33 -1.20
N CYS A 221 -8.20 -8.51 -1.67
CA CYS A 221 -7.18 -8.60 -2.72
C CYS A 221 -7.62 -7.90 -4.02
N SER A 222 -8.91 -7.99 -4.36
CA SER A 222 -9.47 -7.32 -5.55
C SER A 222 -9.49 -5.80 -5.37
N ILE A 223 -9.81 -5.31 -4.18
CA ILE A 223 -9.73 -3.88 -3.85
C ILE A 223 -8.29 -3.37 -3.98
N MET A 224 -7.30 -4.10 -3.47
CA MET A 224 -5.89 -3.75 -3.63
C MET A 224 -5.49 -3.64 -5.11
N PHE A 225 -5.92 -4.61 -5.93
CA PHE A 225 -5.68 -4.58 -7.37
C PHE A 225 -6.31 -3.35 -8.04
N VAL A 226 -7.54 -3.01 -7.68
CA VAL A 226 -8.24 -1.85 -8.25
C VAL A 226 -7.56 -0.54 -7.88
N TYR A 227 -7.06 -0.39 -6.65
CA TYR A 227 -6.34 0.83 -6.24
C TYR A 227 -5.01 1.03 -6.96
N ASP A 228 -4.32 -0.07 -7.27
CA ASP A 228 -3.07 -0.05 -8.05
C ASP A 228 -3.34 0.27 -9.52
N TRP A 229 -4.41 -0.30 -10.08
CA TRP A 229 -4.79 -0.06 -11.48
C TRP A 229 -5.39 1.34 -11.71
N ILE A 230 -6.30 1.76 -10.83
CA ILE A 230 -7.03 3.04 -10.93
C ILE A 230 -6.41 4.04 -9.95
N THR A 231 -5.40 4.75 -10.45
CA THR A 231 -4.73 5.83 -9.71
C THR A 231 -5.58 7.10 -9.70
N VAL A 232 -5.15 8.10 -8.92
CA VAL A 232 -5.74 9.45 -9.02
C VAL A 232 -5.62 9.94 -10.46
N PRO A 233 -6.69 10.54 -11.05
CA PRO A 233 -6.62 11.04 -12.41
C PRO A 233 -5.45 12.00 -12.58
N LEU A 234 -4.70 11.83 -13.67
CA LEU A 234 -3.48 12.61 -13.91
C LEU A 234 -3.75 14.12 -13.89
N VAL A 235 -4.87 14.54 -14.48
CA VAL A 235 -5.30 15.95 -14.52
C VAL A 235 -5.55 16.58 -13.14
N TYR A 236 -5.86 15.77 -12.11
CA TYR A 236 -5.98 16.28 -10.73
C TYR A 236 -4.63 16.40 -10.04
N THR A 237 -3.61 15.73 -10.55
CA THR A 237 -2.26 15.73 -9.99
C THR A 237 -1.35 16.77 -10.65
N GLN A 238 -1.58 17.08 -11.93
CA GLN A 238 -0.89 18.13 -12.69
C GLN A 238 -1.34 19.54 -12.24
#